data_AF-A0A174QNY3-F1
#
_entry.id   AF-A0A174QNY3-F1
#
_cell.length_a   1.000
_cell.length_b   1.000
_cell.length_c   1.000
_cell.angle_alpha   90.00
_cell.angle_beta   90.00
_cell.angle_gamma   90.00
#
_symmetry.space_group_name_H-M   'P 1'
#
loop_
_entity.id
_entity.type
_entity.pdbx_description
1 polymer ?
#
loop_
_entity_poly.entity_id
_entity_poly.type
_entity_poly.pdbx_seq_one_letter_code
_entity_poly.pdbx_strand_id
1 'polypeptide(L)'
;MKLLRQFLVIMAVSFVGEILHAVLPLPIPASIYGLVLMLALLMTGALKLDAVEDAGKFMIEIMPVMFIPAGVGLMESWGELKAVLVPVLVITLVSTIVVMVVSGRVTQAVIRLEKKHKGGDAK
;
A
#
# COMPACT_ATOMS: atom_id res chain seq x y z
N MET A 1 -15.30 16.56 -16.24
CA MET A 1 -14.51 15.66 -17.12
C MET A 1 -13.09 15.38 -16.63
N LYS A 2 -12.45 16.25 -15.82
CA LYS A 2 -11.08 16.03 -15.31
C LYS A 2 -10.97 14.73 -14.51
N LEU A 3 -11.84 14.53 -13.52
CA LEU A 3 -11.85 13.33 -12.66
C LEU A 3 -11.98 12.02 -13.45
N LEU A 4 -12.89 11.97 -14.43
CA LEU A 4 -13.07 10.80 -15.28
C LEU A 4 -11.80 10.47 -16.08
N ARG A 5 -11.13 11.48 -16.64
CA ARG A 5 -9.87 11.27 -17.38
C ARG A 5 -8.78 10.73 -16.45
N GLN A 6 -8.61 11.34 -15.28
CA GLN A 6 -7.61 10.91 -14.31
C GLN A 6 -7.89 9.48 -13.81
N PHE A 7 -9.15 9.14 -13.56
CA PHE A 7 -9.58 7.78 -13.22
C PHE A 7 -9.26 6.78 -14.34
N LEU A 8 -9.53 7.12 -15.59
CA LEU A 8 -9.20 6.27 -16.74
C LEU A 8 -7.68 6.02 -16.86
N VAL A 9 -6.86 7.02 -16.54
CA VAL A 9 -5.40 6.85 -16.49
C VAL A 9 -5.01 5.84 -15.39
N ILE A 10 -5.56 5.98 -14.18
CA ILE A 10 -5.32 5.04 -13.08
C ILE A 10 -5.74 3.61 -13.47
N MET A 11 -6.90 3.48 -14.11
CA MET A 11 -7.41 2.20 -14.59
C MET A 11 -6.52 1.59 -15.69
N ALA A 12 -6.05 2.39 -16.64
CA ALA A 12 -5.16 1.93 -17.70
C ALA A 12 -3.83 1.40 -17.15
N VAL A 13 -3.21 2.13 -16.21
CA VAL A 13 -1.97 1.70 -15.57
C VAL A 13 -2.19 0.42 -14.74
N SER A 14 -3.30 0.35 -14.01
CA SER A 14 -3.68 -0.86 -13.25
C SER A 14 -3.89 -2.06 -14.16
N PHE A 15 -4.54 -1.87 -15.32
CA PHE A 15 -4.76 -2.93 -16.30
C PHE A 15 -3.45 -3.45 -16.90
N VAL A 16 -2.50 -2.56 -17.20
CA VAL A 16 -1.15 -2.98 -17.61
C VAL A 16 -0.46 -3.78 -16.50
N GLY A 17 -0.64 -3.39 -15.23
CA GLY A 17 -0.17 -4.16 -14.07
C GLY A 17 -0.73 -5.60 -14.02
N GLU A 18 -2.01 -5.78 -14.37
CA GLU A 18 -2.64 -7.11 -14.47
C GLU A 18 -2.03 -7.95 -15.60
N ILE A 19 -1.80 -7.35 -16.77
CA ILE A 19 -1.12 -8.02 -17.89
C ILE A 19 0.30 -8.44 -17.48
N LEU A 20 1.03 -7.56 -16.79
CA LEU A 20 2.37 -7.89 -16.30
C LEU A 20 2.35 -9.04 -15.31
N HIS A 21 1.39 -9.06 -14.37
CA HIS A 21 1.19 -10.18 -13.44
C HIS A 21 0.85 -11.49 -14.16
N ALA A 22 0.06 -11.44 -15.24
CA ALA A 22 -0.27 -12.64 -16.02
C ALA A 22 0.94 -13.20 -16.79
N VAL A 23 1.88 -12.35 -17.21
CA VAL A 23 3.09 -12.75 -17.95
C VAL A 23 4.24 -13.10 -17.03
N LEU A 24 4.35 -12.43 -15.87
CA LEU A 24 5.40 -12.65 -14.87
C LEU A 24 4.84 -13.44 -13.69
N PRO A 25 5.18 -14.73 -13.52
CA PRO A 25 4.64 -15.58 -12.46
C PRO A 25 5.32 -15.32 -11.10
N LEU A 26 5.36 -14.07 -10.65
CA LEU A 26 5.80 -13.76 -9.28
C LEU A 26 4.62 -13.95 -8.31
N PRO A 27 4.86 -14.47 -7.09
CA PRO A 27 3.83 -14.66 -6.07
C PRO A 27 3.47 -13.34 -5.38
N ILE A 28 3.10 -12.32 -6.17
CA ILE A 28 2.80 -10.97 -5.72
C ILE A 28 1.49 -10.52 -6.37
N PRO A 29 0.56 -9.88 -5.63
CA PRO A 29 -0.68 -9.37 -6.20
C PRO A 29 -0.45 -8.41 -7.37
N ALA A 30 -1.33 -8.45 -8.37
CA ALA A 30 -1.31 -7.55 -9.52
C ALA A 30 -1.30 -6.06 -9.15
N SER A 31 -1.94 -5.69 -8.02
CA SER A 31 -1.96 -4.32 -7.51
C SER A 31 -0.57 -3.75 -7.22
N ILE A 32 0.41 -4.59 -6.84
CA ILE A 32 1.79 -4.17 -6.60
C ILE A 32 2.48 -3.80 -7.92
N TYR A 33 2.24 -4.55 -8.99
CA TYR A 33 2.76 -4.22 -10.32
C TYR A 33 2.22 -2.86 -10.79
N GLY A 34 0.91 -2.64 -10.65
CA GLY A 34 0.29 -1.36 -10.96
C GLY A 34 0.88 -0.19 -10.16
N LEU A 35 1.15 -0.39 -8.87
CA LEU A 35 1.77 0.62 -8.00
C LEU A 35 3.20 0.95 -8.43
N VAL A 36 4.03 -0.07 -8.66
CA VAL A 36 5.42 0.12 -9.11
C VAL A 36 5.46 0.80 -10.49
N LEU A 37 4.56 0.41 -11.40
CA LEU A 37 4.46 1.02 -12.72
C LEU A 37 4.03 2.49 -12.63
N MET A 38 3.00 2.79 -11.84
CA MET A 38 2.56 4.17 -11.60
C MET A 38 3.69 5.02 -11.02
N LEU A 39 4.42 4.49 -10.03
CA LEU A 39 5.57 5.16 -9.43
C LEU A 39 6.65 5.43 -10.48
N ALA A 40 7.00 4.44 -11.31
CA ALA A 40 8.00 4.61 -12.37
C ALA A 40 7.57 5.68 -13.40
N LEU A 41 6.30 5.73 -13.79
CA LEU A 41 5.77 6.74 -14.71
C LEU A 41 5.81 8.15 -14.12
N LEU A 42 5.54 8.29 -12.82
CA LEU A 42 5.65 9.57 -12.11
C LEU A 42 7.11 10.00 -11.94
N MET A 43 8.01 9.07 -11.59
CA MET A 43 9.45 9.37 -11.44
C MET A 43 10.11 9.77 -12.76
N THR A 44 9.73 9.13 -13.86
CA THR A 44 10.25 9.45 -15.20
C THR A 44 9.64 10.72 -15.79
N GLY A 45 8.59 11.29 -15.17
CA GLY A 45 7.87 12.46 -15.67
C GLY A 45 7.00 12.17 -16.91
N ALA A 46 6.91 10.91 -17.35
CA ALA A 46 6.02 10.47 -18.42
C ALA A 46 4.55 10.74 -18.06
N LEU A 47 4.23 10.70 -16.76
CA LEU A 47 2.94 11.07 -16.22
C LEU A 47 3.10 12.22 -15.21
N LYS A 48 2.32 13.30 -15.39
CA LYS A 48 2.27 14.41 -14.41
C LYS A 48 1.37 14.01 -13.25
N LEU A 49 1.75 14.41 -12.02
CA LEU A 49 0.96 14.15 -10.81
C LEU A 49 -0.48 14.70 -10.94
N ASP A 50 -0.63 15.89 -11.49
CA ASP A 50 -1.93 16.53 -11.78
C ASP A 50 -2.87 15.69 -12.67
N ALA A 51 -2.33 14.69 -13.38
CA ALA A 51 -3.09 13.78 -14.23
C ALA A 51 -3.73 12.61 -13.47
N VAL A 52 -3.44 12.44 -12.17
CA VAL A 52 -4.00 11.36 -11.34
C VAL A 52 -4.40 11.81 -9.94
N GLU A 53 -3.90 12.94 -9.46
CA GLU A 53 -4.02 13.37 -8.07
C GLU A 53 -5.46 13.54 -7.57
N ASP A 54 -6.32 14.27 -8.28
CA ASP A 54 -7.68 14.56 -7.79
C ASP A 54 -8.55 13.30 -7.73
N ALA A 55 -8.48 12.45 -8.76
CA ALA A 55 -9.17 11.16 -8.79
C ALA A 55 -8.62 10.21 -7.72
N GLY A 56 -7.30 10.17 -7.52
CA GLY A 56 -6.68 9.37 -6.46
C GLY A 56 -7.14 9.80 -5.06
N LYS A 57 -7.16 11.11 -4.78
CA LYS A 57 -7.68 11.66 -3.52
C LYS A 57 -9.14 11.30 -3.31
N PHE A 58 -9.97 11.47 -4.34
CA PHE A 58 -11.38 11.10 -4.29
C PHE A 58 -11.57 9.59 -4.00
N MET A 59 -10.80 8.72 -4.65
CA MET A 59 -10.85 7.28 -4.40
C MET A 59 -10.45 6.92 -2.96
N ILE A 60 -9.44 7.59 -2.40
CA ILE A 60 -9.02 7.41 -1.00
C ILE A 60 -10.14 7.88 -0.05
N GLU A 61 -10.82 8.97 -0.37
CA GLU A 61 -11.90 9.53 0.44
C GLU A 61 -13.11 8.58 0.52
N ILE A 62 -13.45 7.90 -0.57
CA ILE A 62 -14.56 6.91 -0.59
C ILE A 62 -14.13 5.51 -0.14
N MET A 63 -12.83 5.26 0.08
CA MET A 63 -12.30 3.95 0.49
C MET A 63 -12.98 3.38 1.76
N PRO A 64 -13.28 4.16 2.83
CA PRO A 64 -14.02 3.66 3.98
C PRO A 64 -15.38 3.04 3.64
N VAL A 65 -16.11 3.62 2.67
CA VAL A 65 -17.40 3.11 2.22
C VAL A 65 -17.25 1.75 1.53
N MET A 66 -16.15 1.56 0.79
CA MET A 66 -15.84 0.28 0.13
C MET A 66 -15.48 -0.84 1.12
N PHE A 67 -15.22 -0.53 2.40
CA PHE A 67 -15.02 -1.55 3.45
C PHE A 67 -16.32 -2.03 4.10
N ILE A 68 -17.46 -1.37 3.88
CA ILE A 68 -18.76 -1.78 4.45
C ILE A 68 -19.12 -3.22 4.03
N PRO A 69 -19.02 -3.64 2.74
CA PRO A 69 -19.31 -5.01 2.34
C PRO A 69 -18.42 -6.06 3.01
N ALA A 70 -17.12 -5.76 3.19
CA ALA A 70 -16.21 -6.63 3.92
C ALA A 70 -16.63 -6.79 5.39
N GLY A 71 -17.10 -5.71 6.03
CA GLY A 71 -17.67 -5.74 7.37
C GLY A 71 -18.95 -6.57 7.47
N VAL A 72 -19.84 -6.49 6.48
CA VAL A 72 -21.05 -7.31 6.42
C VAL A 72 -20.71 -8.79 6.21
N GLY A 73 -19.72 -9.10 5.36
CA GLY A 73 -19.25 -10.49 5.18
C GLY A 73 -18.70 -11.12 6.48
N LEU A 74 -18.08 -10.32 7.35
CA LEU A 74 -17.66 -10.79 8.68
C LEU A 74 -18.85 -11.19 9.58
N MET A 75 -20.04 -10.62 9.36
CA MET A 75 -21.24 -11.01 10.11
C MET A 75 -21.70 -12.44 9.78
N GLU A 76 -21.47 -12.91 8.54
CA GLU A 76 -21.76 -14.30 8.17
C GLU A 76 -20.88 -15.29 8.96
N SER A 77 -19.63 -14.91 9.25
CA SER A 77 -18.66 -15.71 10.01
C SER A 77 -18.64 -15.38 11.51
N TRP A 78 -19.65 -14.65 12.02
CA TRP A 78 -19.64 -14.14 13.40
C TRP A 78 -19.58 -15.24 14.46
N GLY A 79 -20.21 -16.40 14.20
CA GLY A 79 -20.22 -17.54 15.13
C GLY A 79 -18.82 -18.08 15.42
N GLU A 80 -17.98 -18.19 14.39
CA GLU A 80 -16.59 -18.65 14.51
C GLU A 80 -15.70 -17.54 15.09
N LEU A 81 -15.88 -16.31 14.64
CA LEU A 81 -15.10 -15.16 15.07
C LEU A 81 -15.25 -14.87 16.57
N LYS A 82 -16.47 -15.02 17.12
CA LYS A 82 -16.76 -14.76 18.53
C LYS A 82 -15.91 -15.64 19.46
N ALA A 83 -15.64 -16.89 19.08
CA ALA A 83 -14.84 -17.82 19.88
C ALA A 83 -13.36 -17.39 19.98
N VAL A 84 -12.85 -16.65 18.98
CA VAL A 84 -11.45 -16.23 18.89
C VAL A 84 -11.26 -14.71 19.00
N LEU A 85 -12.31 -13.97 19.36
CA LEU A 85 -12.30 -12.50 19.35
C LEU A 85 -11.23 -11.90 20.27
N VAL A 86 -11.07 -12.47 21.47
CA VAL A 86 -10.03 -12.03 22.43
C VAL A 86 -8.62 -12.31 21.88
N PRO A 87 -8.26 -13.54 21.46
CA PRO A 87 -7.00 -13.80 20.77
C PRO A 87 -6.73 -12.87 19.58
N VAL A 88 -7.73 -12.62 18.72
CA VAL A 88 -7.60 -11.76 17.53
C VAL A 88 -7.29 -10.31 17.92
N LEU A 89 -7.98 -9.76 18.92
CA LEU A 89 -7.71 -8.40 19.39
C LEU A 89 -6.30 -8.28 19.99
N VAL A 90 -5.91 -9.23 20.83
CA VAL A 90 -4.59 -9.24 21.46
C VAL A 90 -3.49 -9.36 20.41
N ILE A 91 -3.58 -10.33 19.49
CA ILE A 91 -2.55 -10.53 18.46
C ILE A 91 -2.46 -9.34 17.51
N THR A 92 -3.59 -8.71 17.16
CA THR A 92 -3.60 -7.50 16.31
C THR A 92 -2.88 -6.34 16.99
N LEU A 93 -3.19 -6.04 18.26
CA LEU A 93 -2.54 -4.94 18.99
C LEU A 93 -1.05 -5.21 19.21
N VAL A 94 -0.71 -6.42 19.68
CA VAL A 94 0.68 -6.78 19.98
C VAL A 94 1.52 -6.80 18.70
N SER A 95 1.04 -7.44 17.63
CA SER A 95 1.78 -7.47 16.36
C SER A 95 1.97 -6.08 15.77
N THR A 96 0.96 -5.21 15.83
CA THR A 96 1.07 -3.83 15.35
C THR A 96 2.15 -3.05 16.09
N ILE A 97 2.15 -3.12 17.43
CA ILE A 97 3.17 -2.46 18.26
C ILE A 97 4.56 -3.02 17.95
N VAL A 98 4.69 -4.35 17.90
CA VAL A 98 5.98 -5.03 17.62
C VAL A 98 6.51 -4.62 16.26
N VAL A 99 5.71 -4.69 15.19
CA VAL A 99 6.10 -4.29 13.84
C VAL A 99 6.53 -2.82 13.80
N MET A 100 5.79 -1.92 14.47
CA MET A 100 6.10 -0.50 14.52
C MET A 100 7.45 -0.24 15.24
N VAL A 101 7.67 -0.89 16.39
CA VAL A 101 8.92 -0.75 17.16
C VAL A 101 10.10 -1.31 16.37
N VAL A 102 9.99 -2.51 15.82
CA VAL A 102 11.07 -3.17 15.08
C VAL A 102 11.41 -2.35 13.83
N SER A 103 10.43 -1.98 13.02
CA SER A 103 10.64 -1.18 11.80
C SER A 103 11.28 0.18 12.12
N GLY A 104 10.82 0.83 13.19
CA GLY A 104 11.40 2.09 13.66
C GLY A 104 12.85 1.93 14.12
N ARG A 105 13.17 0.89 14.90
CA ARG A 105 14.55 0.61 15.36
C ARG A 105 15.48 0.25 14.22
N VAL A 106 15.03 -0.57 13.26
CA VAL A 106 15.82 -0.93 12.07
C VAL A 106 16.13 0.32 11.25
N THR A 107 15.13 1.15 10.96
CA THR A 107 15.33 2.39 10.20
C THR A 107 16.30 3.34 10.93
N GLN A 108 16.14 3.50 12.24
CA GLN A 108 17.06 4.31 13.05
C GLN A 108 18.49 3.75 13.07
N ALA A 109 18.65 2.42 13.09
CA ALA A 109 19.95 1.78 13.04
C ALA A 109 20.66 2.04 11.70
N VAL A 110 19.94 1.89 10.58
CA VAL A 110 20.46 2.18 9.23
C VAL A 110 20.91 3.64 9.13
N ILE A 111 20.08 4.60 9.58
CA ILE A 111 20.43 6.02 9.55
C ILE A 111 21.67 6.32 10.41
N ARG A 112 21.81 5.69 11.58
CA ARG A 112 22.99 5.88 12.46
C ARG A 112 24.26 5.28 11.85
N LEU A 113 24.15 4.12 11.18
CA LEU A 113 25.27 3.48 10.48
C LEU A 113 25.77 4.36 9.32
N GLU A 114 24.87 4.94 8.54
CA GLU A 114 25.22 5.84 7.44
C GLU A 114 25.95 7.11 7.96
N LYS A 115 25.46 7.71 9.05
CA LYS A 115 26.10 8.87 9.68
C LYS A 115 27.49 8.55 10.23
N LYS A 116 27.69 7.35 10.77
CA LYS A 116 29.00 6.91 11.30
C LYS A 116 30.02 6.67 10.17
N HIS A 117 29.57 6.18 9.00
CA HIS A 117 30.41 6.05 7.81
C HIS A 117 30.83 7.42 7.26
N LYS A 118 29.88 8.34 7.05
CA LYS A 118 30.18 9.71 6.55
C LYS A 118 31.03 10.55 7.51
N GLY A 119 30.97 10.28 8.82
CA GLY A 119 31.83 10.92 9.83
C GLY A 119 33.25 10.33 9.95
N GLY A 120 33.49 9.16 9.34
CA GLY A 120 34.81 8.53 9.27
C GLY A 120 35.67 9.01 8.10
N ASP A 121 35.03 9.41 6.99
CA ASP A 121 35.71 9.96 5.79
C ASP A 121 36.11 11.44 5.92
N ALA A 122 35.78 12.09 7.05
CA ALA A 122 36.11 13.48 7.34
C ALA A 122 37.32 13.64 8.29
N LYS A 123 38.13 12.59 8.48
CA LYS A 123 39.36 12.63 9.28
C LYS A 123 40.59 12.26 8.47
#